data_AF-A0A919VC15-F1
#
_entry.id   AF-A0A919VC15-F1
#
_cell.length_a   1.000
_cell.length_b   1.000
_cell.length_c   1.000
_cell.angle_alpha   90.00
_cell.angle_beta   90.00
_cell.angle_gamma   90.00
#
_symmetry.space_group_name_H-M   'P 1'
#
loop_
_entity.id
_entity.type
_entity.pdbx_description
1 polymer ?
#
loop_
_entity_poly.entity_id
_entity_poly.type
_entity_poly.pdbx_seq_one_letter_code
_entity_poly.pdbx_strand_id
1 'polypeptide(L)'
;MLFSQVRAVDCGVLDQPAVTSGGPSAVVQKSGRQILLAAATAAVNTPEESGTYWYVKTVSTSSMAGRELGESSVETWTRRDGKSWFRASGKNEVTENGGKNGHWSDGFDLENTRLSYEQIQRLATDPDELVTWLVRHAGKPLHVETARVVPLLKVLSSMPAPPEVRAAAFRALAAQPNVRNLGAVDGGESLAIDYPFGELRLVTDVEAARLRTSVFTSAAAKPGKDGTTLVEKAEWTDDLPKAIR
;
A
#
# COMPACT_ATOMS: atom_id res chain seq x y z
N MET A 1 44.22 19.72 -52.51
CA MET A 1 44.03 20.94 -53.32
C MET A 1 42.75 20.74 -54.12
N LEU A 2 41.78 21.65 -54.26
CA LEU A 2 41.38 22.90 -53.62
C LEU A 2 40.07 23.28 -54.36
N PHE A 3 39.14 23.97 -53.68
CA PHE A 3 37.91 24.63 -54.19
C PHE A 3 36.70 23.71 -54.51
N SER A 4 35.54 23.81 -53.83
CA SER A 4 34.64 24.94 -53.48
C SER A 4 33.70 25.35 -54.62
N GLN A 5 32.40 24.99 -54.45
CA GLN A 5 31.16 25.80 -54.60
C GLN A 5 30.90 26.52 -55.95
N VAL A 6 29.70 26.69 -56.53
CA VAL A 6 28.30 26.89 -56.08
C VAL A 6 27.39 26.63 -57.32
N ARG A 7 26.16 26.15 -57.14
CA ARG A 7 24.91 26.75 -57.68
C ARG A 7 23.66 25.92 -57.37
N ALA A 8 22.81 26.49 -56.53
CA ALA A 8 21.37 26.25 -56.46
C ALA A 8 20.71 26.91 -57.71
N VAL A 9 19.47 26.67 -58.15
CA VAL A 9 18.22 26.16 -57.59
C VAL A 9 17.45 25.57 -58.79
N ASP A 10 16.72 24.48 -58.64
CA ASP A 10 15.39 24.43 -59.25
C ASP A 10 14.43 23.54 -58.45
N CYS A 11 13.20 24.02 -58.33
CA CYS A 11 12.13 23.48 -57.52
C CYS A 11 11.25 22.61 -58.43
N GLY A 12 11.31 21.28 -58.28
CA GLY A 12 10.52 20.35 -59.08
C GLY A 12 10.09 19.15 -58.25
N VAL A 13 8.81 19.15 -57.87
CA VAL A 13 8.09 18.08 -57.17
C VAL A 13 8.09 16.80 -57.99
N LEU A 14 8.55 15.67 -57.42
CA LEU A 14 8.06 14.33 -57.71
C LEU A 14 8.19 13.41 -56.47
N ASP A 15 7.03 12.96 -56.01
CA ASP A 15 6.69 11.77 -55.21
C ASP A 15 7.76 11.03 -54.40
N GLN A 16 7.56 11.00 -53.08
CA GLN A 16 7.78 9.80 -52.28
C GLN A 16 6.60 9.56 -51.32
N PRO A 17 6.09 8.32 -51.21
CA PRO A 17 4.96 8.01 -50.35
C PRO A 17 5.33 8.26 -48.88
N ALA A 18 4.43 8.93 -48.17
CA ALA A 18 4.50 9.04 -46.72
C ALA A 18 4.43 7.63 -46.12
N VAL A 19 5.59 7.07 -45.78
CA VAL A 19 5.68 6.01 -44.77
C VAL A 19 5.09 6.59 -43.50
N THR A 20 3.86 6.19 -43.21
CA THR A 20 3.23 6.42 -41.92
C THR A 20 4.07 5.63 -40.92
N SER A 21 5.04 6.30 -40.30
CA SER A 21 5.71 5.76 -39.12
C SER A 21 4.65 5.57 -38.06
N GLY A 22 4.14 4.34 -37.97
CA GLY A 22 3.32 3.91 -36.86
C GLY A 22 4.06 4.26 -35.58
N GLY A 23 3.49 5.19 -34.81
CA GLY A 23 3.97 5.48 -33.47
C GLY A 23 4.07 4.17 -32.68
N PRO A 24 5.03 4.04 -31.76
CA PRO A 24 5.09 2.87 -30.89
C PRO A 24 3.70 2.73 -30.26
N SER A 25 3.12 1.53 -30.38
CA SER A 25 1.88 1.18 -29.68
C SER A 25 2.03 1.63 -28.24
N ALA A 26 1.29 2.68 -27.87
CA ALA A 26 1.13 3.03 -26.48
C ALA A 26 0.48 1.81 -25.85
N VAL A 27 1.26 1.00 -25.15
CA VAL A 27 0.72 -0.04 -24.28
C VAL A 27 -0.29 0.68 -23.41
N VAL A 28 -1.58 0.37 -23.59
CA VAL A 28 -2.65 1.00 -22.83
C VAL A 28 -2.45 0.58 -21.39
N GLN A 29 -1.75 1.43 -20.63
CA GLN A 29 -1.53 1.24 -19.20
C GLN A 29 -2.90 1.22 -18.54
N LYS A 30 -3.17 0.15 -17.77
CA LYS A 30 -4.40 0.06 -16.99
C LYS A 30 -4.45 1.24 -16.03
N SER A 31 -5.62 1.85 -15.86
CA SER A 31 -5.78 2.89 -14.85
C SER A 31 -5.64 2.30 -13.45
N GLY A 32 -5.30 3.13 -12.45
CA GLY A 32 -5.17 2.66 -11.07
C GLY A 32 -6.47 2.03 -10.56
N ARG A 33 -7.62 2.56 -10.98
CA ARG A 33 -8.94 1.95 -10.75
C ARG A 33 -9.04 0.53 -11.31
N GLN A 34 -8.61 0.31 -12.56
CA GLN A 34 -8.67 -1.02 -13.17
C GLN A 34 -7.75 -2.03 -12.45
N ILE A 35 -6.59 -1.60 -11.97
CA ILE A 35 -5.66 -2.43 -11.20
C ILE A 35 -6.29 -2.84 -9.86
N LEU A 36 -6.88 -1.90 -9.12
CA LEU A 36 -7.54 -2.19 -7.85
C LEU A 36 -8.76 -3.11 -8.01
N LEU A 37 -9.54 -2.94 -9.09
CA LEU A 37 -10.66 -3.85 -9.38
C LEU A 37 -10.19 -5.26 -9.78
N ALA A 38 -9.06 -5.38 -10.47
CA ALA A 38 -8.43 -6.66 -10.75
C ALA A 38 -7.97 -7.33 -9.44
N ALA A 39 -7.32 -6.59 -8.55
CA ALA A 39 -6.92 -7.07 -7.22
C ALA A 39 -8.12 -7.48 -6.36
N ALA A 40 -9.25 -6.76 -6.44
CA ALA A 40 -10.50 -7.15 -5.78
C ALA A 40 -11.03 -8.50 -6.29
N THR A 41 -10.90 -8.75 -7.60
CA THR A 41 -11.32 -10.02 -8.21
C THR A 41 -10.40 -11.16 -7.78
N ALA A 42 -9.09 -10.91 -7.73
CA ALA A 42 -8.13 -11.88 -7.25
C ALA A 42 -8.35 -12.20 -5.76
N ALA A 43 -8.65 -11.21 -4.92
CA ALA A 43 -8.81 -11.37 -3.48
C ALA A 43 -9.87 -12.42 -3.10
N VAL A 44 -11.00 -12.47 -3.82
CA VAL A 44 -12.06 -13.47 -3.59
C VAL A 44 -11.58 -14.90 -3.87
N ASN A 45 -10.60 -15.05 -4.76
CA ASN A 45 -10.07 -16.35 -5.17
C ASN A 45 -8.81 -16.75 -4.40
N THR A 46 -8.27 -15.87 -3.55
CA THR A 46 -7.12 -16.18 -2.72
C THR A 46 -7.58 -17.05 -1.54
N PRO A 47 -7.06 -18.28 -1.39
CA PRO A 47 -7.40 -19.14 -0.25
C PRO A 47 -7.02 -18.48 1.08
N GLU A 48 -7.83 -18.71 2.10
CA GLU A 48 -7.44 -18.32 3.46
C GLU A 48 -6.26 -19.18 3.91
N GLU A 49 -5.13 -18.53 4.16
CA GLU A 49 -3.99 -19.15 4.80
C GLU A 49 -4.31 -19.48 6.27
N SER A 50 -3.67 -20.51 6.81
CA SER A 50 -3.85 -20.96 8.19
C SER A 50 -2.59 -20.74 9.02
N GLY A 51 -2.76 -20.53 10.31
CA GLY A 51 -1.67 -20.47 11.27
C GLY A 51 -2.14 -20.01 12.65
N THR A 52 -1.24 -20.13 13.62
CA THR A 52 -1.47 -19.76 15.01
C THR A 52 -1.40 -18.24 15.22
N TYR A 53 -0.49 -17.57 14.51
CA TYR A 53 -0.21 -16.15 14.63
C TYR A 53 -0.38 -15.45 13.29
N TRP A 54 -1.01 -14.28 13.31
CA TRP A 54 -0.92 -13.33 12.22
C TRP A 54 0.37 -12.52 12.39
N TYR A 55 1.34 -12.77 11.51
CA TYR A 55 2.62 -12.09 11.50
C TYR A 55 2.54 -10.84 10.61
N VAL A 56 3.05 -9.71 11.11
CA VAL A 56 3.23 -8.49 10.32
C VAL A 56 4.63 -7.94 10.53
N LYS A 57 5.33 -7.63 9.44
CA LYS A 57 6.58 -6.88 9.45
C LYS A 57 6.36 -5.51 8.83
N THR A 58 6.57 -4.48 9.63
CA THR A 58 6.55 -3.09 9.18
C THR A 58 7.97 -2.55 9.17
N VAL A 59 8.35 -1.91 8.07
CA VAL A 59 9.62 -1.21 7.92
C VAL A 59 9.34 0.26 7.73
N SER A 60 10.01 1.10 8.49
CA SER A 60 9.94 2.55 8.41
C SER A 60 11.30 3.11 8.07
N THR A 61 11.40 3.79 6.93
CA THR A 61 12.55 4.63 6.60
C THR A 61 12.22 6.07 6.95
N SER A 62 13.21 6.80 7.45
CA SER A 62 13.07 8.23 7.68
C SER A 62 14.25 8.96 7.09
N SER A 63 13.98 10.14 6.53
CA SER A 63 14.99 11.10 6.10
C SER A 63 14.67 12.45 6.71
N MET A 64 15.71 13.27 6.87
CA MET A 64 15.57 14.65 7.31
C MET A 64 16.44 15.54 6.44
N ALA A 65 15.83 16.54 5.82
CA ALA A 65 16.49 17.48 4.91
C ALA A 65 17.37 16.78 3.84
N GLY A 66 16.85 15.71 3.22
CA GLY A 66 17.57 14.93 2.20
C GLY A 66 18.62 13.95 2.73
N ARG A 67 18.82 13.87 4.05
CA ARG A 67 19.70 12.89 4.69
C ARG A 67 18.88 11.72 5.24
N GLU A 68 19.21 10.50 4.85
CA GLU A 68 18.64 9.30 5.48
C GLU A 68 19.03 9.23 6.96
N LEU A 69 18.03 9.12 7.83
CA LEU A 69 18.18 9.00 9.28
C LEU A 69 18.27 7.54 9.72
N GLY A 70 17.85 6.61 8.88
CA GLY A 70 17.94 5.18 9.10
C GLY A 70 16.64 4.44 8.82
N GLU A 71 16.78 3.12 8.76
CA GLU A 71 15.68 2.16 8.68
C GLU A 71 15.40 1.59 10.06
N SER A 72 14.11 1.48 10.40
CA SER A 72 13.65 0.78 11.58
C SER A 72 12.59 -0.23 11.18
N SER A 73 12.53 -1.37 11.83
CA SER A 73 11.45 -2.34 11.65
C SER A 73 10.76 -2.66 12.96
N VAL A 74 9.49 -3.05 12.85
CA VAL A 74 8.72 -3.66 13.92
C VAL A 74 8.05 -4.90 13.35
N GLU A 75 8.23 -6.01 14.03
CA GLU A 75 7.53 -7.25 13.74
C GLU A 75 6.50 -7.51 14.83
N THR A 76 5.32 -7.98 14.46
CA THR A 76 4.26 -8.35 15.40
C THR A 76 3.71 -9.72 15.08
N TRP A 77 3.37 -10.48 16.11
CA TRP A 77 2.66 -11.75 16.04
C TRP A 77 1.39 -11.61 16.84
N THR A 78 0.22 -11.77 16.22
CA THR A 78 -1.07 -11.62 16.91
C THR A 78 -1.89 -12.89 16.80
N ARG A 79 -2.33 -13.44 17.93
CA ARG A 79 -3.24 -14.58 17.98
C ARG A 79 -4.69 -14.15 17.74
N ARG A 80 -5.54 -15.13 17.44
CA ARG A 80 -6.98 -14.94 17.24
C ARG A 80 -7.72 -14.43 18.50
N ASP A 81 -7.19 -14.71 19.69
CA ASP A 81 -7.70 -14.15 20.96
C ASP A 81 -7.27 -12.69 21.19
N GLY A 82 -6.47 -12.12 20.28
CA GLY A 82 -5.94 -10.76 20.34
C GLY A 82 -4.59 -10.65 21.05
N LYS A 83 -4.14 -11.69 21.76
CA LYS A 83 -2.83 -11.67 22.42
C LYS A 83 -1.73 -11.48 21.39
N SER A 84 -0.80 -10.59 21.71
CA SER A 84 0.20 -10.18 20.75
C SER A 84 1.60 -10.08 21.33
N TRP A 85 2.57 -10.26 20.44
CA TRP A 85 3.98 -10.07 20.72
C TRP A 85 4.59 -9.16 19.68
N PHE A 86 5.71 -8.52 20.02
CA PHE A 86 6.44 -7.67 19.09
C PHE A 86 7.96 -7.83 19.22
N ARG A 87 8.65 -7.45 18.15
CA ARG A 87 10.10 -7.31 18.10
C ARG A 87 10.46 -6.02 17.39
N ALA A 88 11.20 -5.16 18.08
CA ALA A 88 11.71 -3.91 17.51
C ALA A 88 13.03 -4.15 16.76
N SER A 89 13.36 -3.24 15.85
CA SER A 89 14.59 -3.26 15.06
C SER A 89 15.84 -3.52 15.91
N GLY A 90 16.70 -4.42 15.43
CA GLY A 90 17.96 -4.76 16.09
C GLY A 90 17.82 -5.54 17.40
N LYS A 91 16.60 -5.98 17.77
CA LYS A 91 16.38 -6.92 18.87
C LYS A 91 16.25 -8.34 18.32
N ASN A 92 16.77 -9.31 19.08
CA ASN A 92 16.61 -10.74 18.76
C ASN A 92 15.38 -11.34 19.45
N GLU A 93 15.00 -10.77 20.58
CA GLU A 93 13.97 -11.28 21.48
C GLU A 93 12.60 -10.70 21.14
N VAL A 94 11.58 -11.53 21.33
CA VAL A 94 10.18 -11.16 21.16
C VAL A 94 9.59 -10.88 22.55
N THR A 95 8.84 -9.79 22.68
CA THR A 95 8.24 -9.34 23.94
C THR A 95 6.71 -9.43 23.84
N GLU A 96 6.06 -9.99 24.86
CA GLU A 96 4.59 -10.00 24.96
C GLU A 96 4.06 -8.57 25.21
N ASN A 97 2.99 -8.20 24.51
CA ASN A 97 2.36 -6.90 24.72
C ASN A 97 1.62 -6.89 26.06
N GLY A 98 2.02 -5.98 26.97
CA GLY A 98 1.45 -5.86 28.33
C GLY A 98 0.01 -5.32 28.41
N GLY A 99 -0.74 -5.37 27.32
CA GLY A 99 -2.20 -5.23 27.26
C GLY A 99 -2.83 -3.86 27.57
N LYS A 100 -2.17 -2.90 28.24
CA LYS A 100 -2.89 -1.72 28.75
C LYS A 100 -2.37 -0.33 28.38
N ASN A 101 -1.07 -0.10 28.16
CA ASN A 101 -0.57 1.29 27.99
C ASN A 101 0.66 1.42 27.07
N GLY A 102 0.55 1.02 25.81
CA GLY A 102 1.59 1.30 24.81
C GLY A 102 1.02 1.38 23.40
N HIS A 103 1.81 1.91 22.46
CA HIS A 103 1.51 1.89 21.01
C HIS A 103 1.28 0.47 20.45
N TRP A 104 1.50 -0.57 21.27
CA TRP A 104 1.40 -1.99 20.94
C TRP A 104 0.58 -2.71 22.03
N SER A 105 -0.74 -2.48 22.06
CA SER A 105 -1.69 -3.22 22.93
C SER A 105 -2.16 -4.52 22.26
N ASP A 106 -3.03 -5.32 22.87
CA ASP A 106 -3.58 -6.50 22.18
C ASP A 106 -4.56 -6.13 21.05
N GLY A 107 -4.71 -7.02 20.07
CA GLY A 107 -5.57 -6.87 18.90
C GLY A 107 -4.88 -6.34 17.65
N PHE A 108 -5.68 -5.84 16.71
CA PHE A 108 -5.25 -5.38 15.39
C PHE A 108 -5.45 -3.88 15.24
N ASP A 109 -4.45 -3.20 14.69
CA ASP A 109 -4.37 -1.74 14.65
C ASP A 109 -5.36 -1.15 13.65
N LEU A 110 -6.28 -0.33 14.15
CA LEU A 110 -7.17 0.51 13.34
C LEU A 110 -7.02 1.95 13.84
N GLU A 111 -5.97 2.62 13.36
CA GLU A 111 -5.64 4.00 13.73
C GLU A 111 -5.55 4.19 15.25
N ASN A 112 -6.51 4.88 15.86
CA ASN A 112 -6.51 5.17 17.30
C ASN A 112 -7.20 4.09 18.13
N THR A 113 -7.56 2.97 17.52
CA THR A 113 -8.34 1.89 18.13
C THR A 113 -7.76 0.53 17.80
N ARG A 114 -8.22 -0.49 18.53
CA ARG A 114 -7.87 -1.89 18.28
C ARG A 114 -9.12 -2.70 17.97
N LEU A 115 -9.04 -3.53 16.93
CA LEU A 115 -10.08 -4.50 16.60
C LEU A 115 -9.69 -5.89 17.13
N SER A 116 -10.70 -6.67 17.53
CA SER A 116 -10.53 -8.11 17.76
C SER A 116 -10.50 -8.86 16.42
N TYR A 117 -9.95 -10.08 16.43
CA TYR A 117 -10.00 -10.96 15.27
C TYR A 117 -11.45 -11.19 14.80
N GLU A 118 -12.34 -11.45 15.74
CA GLU A 118 -13.75 -11.69 15.49
C GLU A 118 -14.46 -10.49 14.83
N GLN A 119 -14.11 -9.26 15.24
CA GLN A 119 -14.63 -8.06 14.58
C GLN A 119 -14.15 -7.96 13.13
N ILE A 120 -12.88 -8.27 12.87
CA ILE A 120 -12.32 -8.26 11.51
C ILE A 120 -13.01 -9.29 10.62
N GLN A 121 -13.28 -10.49 11.14
CA GLN A 121 -13.98 -11.55 10.39
C GLN A 121 -15.43 -11.19 10.03
N ARG A 122 -16.03 -10.21 10.73
CA ARG A 122 -17.42 -9.76 10.49
C ARG A 122 -17.51 -8.36 9.90
N LEU A 123 -16.40 -7.82 9.39
CA LEU A 123 -16.43 -6.58 8.63
C LEU A 123 -17.36 -6.71 7.43
N ALA A 124 -17.99 -5.61 7.04
CA ALA A 124 -18.90 -5.60 5.92
C ALA A 124 -18.18 -5.97 4.61
N THR A 125 -18.86 -6.74 3.77
CA THR A 125 -18.39 -7.15 2.44
C THR A 125 -18.92 -6.25 1.33
N ASP A 126 -19.83 -5.32 1.66
CA ASP A 126 -20.20 -4.21 0.79
C ASP A 126 -19.19 -3.05 0.96
N PRO A 127 -18.65 -2.47 -0.13
CA PRO A 127 -17.61 -1.43 -0.05
C PRO A 127 -18.05 -0.17 0.72
N ASP A 128 -19.27 0.30 0.53
CA ASP A 128 -19.75 1.56 1.13
C ASP A 128 -20.11 1.37 2.60
N GLU A 129 -20.71 0.23 2.93
CA GLU A 129 -20.94 -0.18 4.32
C GLU A 129 -19.62 -0.36 5.07
N LEU A 130 -18.62 -0.97 4.44
CA LEU A 130 -17.28 -1.16 5.03
C LEU A 130 -16.62 0.17 5.37
N VAL A 131 -16.59 1.11 4.41
CA VAL A 131 -16.03 2.46 4.65
C VAL A 131 -16.78 3.15 5.80
N THR A 132 -18.11 3.09 5.79
CA THR A 132 -18.94 3.71 6.83
C THR A 132 -18.64 3.12 8.22
N TRP A 133 -18.48 1.80 8.29
CA TRP A 133 -18.12 1.12 9.53
C TRP A 133 -16.72 1.51 10.01
N LEU A 134 -15.73 1.48 9.12
CA LEU A 134 -14.33 1.78 9.44
C LEU A 134 -14.16 3.22 9.94
N VAL A 135 -14.76 4.19 9.25
CA VAL A 135 -14.73 5.61 9.66
C VAL A 135 -15.29 5.81 11.07
N ARG A 136 -16.36 5.08 11.41
CA ARG A 136 -17.00 5.17 12.73
C ARG A 136 -16.11 4.60 13.84
N HIS A 137 -15.30 3.59 13.53
CA HIS A 137 -14.54 2.84 14.53
C HIS A 137 -13.05 3.23 14.60
N ALA A 138 -12.47 3.89 13.59
CA ALA A 138 -11.07 4.29 13.56
C ALA A 138 -10.66 5.36 14.61
N GLY A 139 -11.59 5.80 15.46
CA GLY A 139 -11.40 6.90 16.41
C GLY A 139 -11.50 8.26 15.73
N LYS A 140 -10.89 9.30 16.34
CA LYS A 140 -10.95 10.67 15.79
C LYS A 140 -9.96 10.80 14.63
N PRO A 141 -10.41 10.97 13.38
CA PRO A 141 -9.49 11.14 12.26
C PRO A 141 -8.83 12.52 12.29
N LEU A 142 -7.61 12.60 11.76
CA LEU A 142 -6.92 13.89 11.57
C LEU A 142 -7.57 14.74 10.46
N HIS A 143 -8.21 14.09 9.47
CA HIS A 143 -8.94 14.74 8.36
C HIS A 143 -10.00 13.79 7.74
N VAL A 144 -10.98 14.32 6.99
CA VAL A 144 -12.10 13.53 6.42
C VAL A 144 -11.62 12.52 5.36
N GLU A 145 -10.80 12.96 4.41
CA GLU A 145 -10.23 12.07 3.38
C GLU A 145 -9.38 10.94 3.97
N THR A 146 -8.59 11.26 4.99
CA THR A 146 -7.76 10.27 5.69
C THR A 146 -8.62 9.24 6.42
N ALA A 147 -9.81 9.63 6.88
CA ALA A 147 -10.75 8.74 7.55
C ALA A 147 -11.26 7.63 6.62
N ARG A 148 -11.28 7.85 5.30
CA ARG A 148 -11.79 6.87 4.32
C ARG A 148 -10.69 5.98 3.77
N VAL A 149 -9.53 6.55 3.44
CA VAL A 149 -8.46 5.81 2.76
C VAL A 149 -7.65 4.97 3.73
N VAL A 150 -7.16 5.55 4.83
CA VAL A 150 -6.17 4.88 5.69
C VAL A 150 -6.71 3.61 6.35
N PRO A 151 -7.94 3.57 6.87
CA PRO A 151 -8.51 2.33 7.39
C PRO A 151 -8.60 1.19 6.37
N LEU A 152 -8.90 1.49 5.09
CA LEU A 152 -8.94 0.49 4.03
C LEU A 152 -7.53 -0.08 3.77
N LEU A 153 -6.50 0.75 3.83
CA LEU A 153 -5.11 0.30 3.71
C LEU A 153 -4.73 -0.65 4.84
N LYS A 154 -5.16 -0.36 6.08
CA LYS A 154 -4.90 -1.23 7.23
C LYS A 154 -5.54 -2.60 7.06
N VAL A 155 -6.80 -2.64 6.60
CA VAL A 155 -7.50 -3.89 6.27
C VAL A 155 -6.71 -4.72 5.24
N LEU A 156 -6.17 -4.08 4.20
CA LEU A 156 -5.49 -4.77 3.11
C LEU A 156 -4.03 -5.14 3.39
N SER A 157 -3.35 -4.39 4.26
CA SER A 157 -1.90 -4.53 4.48
C SER A 157 -1.53 -5.27 5.75
N SER A 158 -2.31 -5.16 6.84
CA SER A 158 -1.87 -5.62 8.15
C SER A 158 -2.92 -6.40 8.96
N MET A 159 -4.12 -6.61 8.42
CA MET A 159 -5.18 -7.37 9.10
C MET A 159 -5.43 -8.74 8.44
N PRO A 160 -5.78 -9.78 9.22
CA PRO A 160 -6.19 -11.07 8.69
C PRO A 160 -7.65 -11.01 8.22
N ALA A 161 -7.96 -10.10 7.28
CA ALA A 161 -9.30 -9.91 6.76
C ALA A 161 -9.71 -11.04 5.79
N PRO A 162 -10.97 -11.54 5.84
CA PRO A 162 -11.46 -12.53 4.90
C PRO A 162 -11.36 -12.08 3.44
N PRO A 163 -11.30 -13.02 2.47
CA PRO A 163 -11.26 -12.74 1.03
C PRO A 163 -12.27 -11.69 0.57
N GLU A 164 -13.53 -11.80 1.01
CA GLU A 164 -14.63 -10.93 0.61
C GLU A 164 -14.48 -9.52 1.19
N VAL A 165 -13.98 -9.40 2.42
CA VAL A 165 -13.69 -8.11 3.07
C VAL A 165 -12.52 -7.42 2.36
N ARG A 166 -11.47 -8.17 2.00
CA ARG A 166 -10.35 -7.63 1.21
C ARG A 166 -10.83 -7.15 -0.16
N ALA A 167 -11.66 -7.93 -0.84
CA ALA A 167 -12.27 -7.54 -2.11
C ALA A 167 -13.10 -6.25 -1.98
N ALA A 168 -13.90 -6.13 -0.91
CA ALA A 168 -14.67 -4.93 -0.61
C ALA A 168 -13.74 -3.71 -0.40
N ALA A 169 -12.65 -3.87 0.34
CA ALA A 169 -11.68 -2.81 0.57
C ALA A 169 -10.98 -2.35 -0.72
N PHE A 170 -10.58 -3.28 -1.59
CA PHE A 170 -10.03 -2.94 -2.91
C PHE A 170 -11.04 -2.19 -3.78
N ARG A 171 -12.31 -2.61 -3.81
CA ARG A 171 -13.39 -1.90 -4.54
C ARG A 171 -13.62 -0.50 -3.98
N ALA A 172 -13.61 -0.34 -2.65
CA ALA A 172 -13.74 0.96 -1.99
C ALA A 172 -12.58 1.90 -2.33
N LEU A 173 -11.33 1.39 -2.39
CA LEU A 173 -10.18 2.15 -2.86
C LEU A 173 -10.31 2.51 -4.35
N ALA A 174 -10.80 1.60 -5.19
CA ALA A 174 -11.01 1.84 -6.61
C ALA A 174 -12.09 2.91 -6.91
N ALA A 175 -12.98 3.15 -5.96
CA ALA A 175 -13.99 4.20 -6.03
C ALA A 175 -13.47 5.58 -5.57
N GLN A 176 -12.27 5.66 -4.99
CA GLN A 176 -11.70 6.94 -4.58
C GLN A 176 -11.35 7.81 -5.80
N PRO A 177 -11.59 9.12 -5.72
CA PRO A 177 -11.10 10.04 -6.74
C PRO A 177 -9.55 10.02 -6.76
N ASN A 178 -8.97 10.19 -7.94
CA ASN A 178 -7.53 10.43 -8.13
C ASN A 178 -6.58 9.25 -7.86
N VAL A 179 -7.03 8.00 -7.98
CA VAL A 179 -6.10 6.85 -8.03
C VAL A 179 -5.35 6.84 -9.37
N ARG A 180 -4.06 7.19 -9.35
CA ARG A 180 -3.19 7.23 -10.53
C ARG A 180 -2.32 5.98 -10.58
N ASN A 181 -2.15 5.41 -11.77
CA ASN A 181 -1.14 4.38 -12.01
C ASN A 181 0.21 5.04 -12.32
N LEU A 182 1.26 4.66 -11.61
CA LEU A 182 2.63 5.11 -11.82
C LEU A 182 3.47 4.07 -12.60
N GLY A 183 2.91 2.88 -12.84
CA GLY A 183 3.51 1.79 -13.61
C GLY A 183 4.05 0.65 -12.74
N ALA A 184 4.56 -0.37 -13.42
CA ALA A 184 5.11 -1.56 -12.79
C ALA A 184 6.38 -1.25 -11.99
N VAL A 185 6.48 -1.87 -10.82
CA VAL A 185 7.65 -1.87 -9.92
C VAL A 185 7.89 -3.29 -9.41
N ASP A 186 8.95 -3.49 -8.63
CA ASP A 186 9.22 -4.81 -8.06
C ASP A 186 8.06 -5.31 -7.18
N GLY A 187 7.51 -6.46 -7.58
CA GLY A 187 6.37 -7.14 -6.98
C GLY A 187 5.02 -6.39 -7.04
N GLY A 188 4.76 -5.60 -8.08
CA GLY A 188 3.40 -5.16 -8.38
C GLY A 188 3.30 -3.90 -9.24
N GLU A 189 2.09 -3.34 -9.27
CA GLU A 189 1.81 -2.04 -9.89
C GLU A 189 1.86 -0.93 -8.85
N SER A 190 2.60 0.14 -9.13
CA SER A 190 2.67 1.31 -8.25
C SER A 190 1.50 2.26 -8.51
N LEU A 191 0.75 2.60 -7.47
CA LEU A 191 -0.37 3.53 -7.52
C LEU A 191 -0.10 4.73 -6.63
N ALA A 192 -0.65 5.90 -6.99
CA ALA A 192 -0.65 7.10 -6.19
C ALA A 192 -2.09 7.54 -5.86
N ILE A 193 -2.30 7.99 -4.64
CA ILE A 193 -3.52 8.67 -4.19
C ILE A 193 -3.11 9.99 -3.57
N ASP A 194 -3.72 11.09 -4.02
CA ASP A 194 -3.44 12.41 -3.46
C ASP A 194 -3.87 12.46 -1.99
N TYR A 195 -3.04 13.05 -1.13
CA TYR A 195 -3.25 13.07 0.32
C TYR A 195 -3.09 14.50 0.86
N PRO A 196 -3.86 14.94 1.87
CA PRO A 196 -3.79 16.32 2.37
C PRO A 196 -2.38 16.79 2.79
N PHE A 197 -1.50 15.85 3.11
CA PHE A 197 -0.12 16.11 3.52
C PHE A 197 0.93 15.46 2.59
N GLY A 198 0.56 15.12 1.34
CA GLY A 198 1.48 14.54 0.37
C GLY A 198 0.82 13.62 -0.67
N GLU A 199 1.50 12.52 -0.98
CA GLU A 199 1.03 11.50 -1.91
C GLU A 199 1.17 10.14 -1.23
N LEU A 200 0.09 9.39 -1.15
CA LEU A 200 0.13 8.02 -0.69
C LEU A 200 0.54 7.14 -1.87
N ARG A 201 1.63 6.37 -1.74
CA ARG A 201 2.01 5.37 -2.75
C ARG A 201 1.67 3.96 -2.30
N LEU A 202 1.14 3.19 -3.22
CA LEU A 202 0.75 1.80 -3.01
C LEU A 202 1.49 0.95 -4.03
N VAL A 203 1.86 -0.27 -3.64
CA VAL A 203 2.31 -1.30 -4.56
C VAL A 203 1.32 -2.45 -4.45
N THR A 204 0.59 -2.70 -5.52
CA THR A 204 -0.46 -3.72 -5.57
C THR A 204 0.06 -4.94 -6.31
N ASP A 205 0.22 -6.05 -5.59
CA ASP A 205 0.39 -7.37 -6.20
C ASP A 205 -1.01 -7.91 -6.53
N VAL A 206 -1.37 -7.83 -7.82
CA VAL A 206 -2.70 -8.23 -8.30
C VAL A 206 -2.90 -9.73 -8.18
N GLU A 207 -1.87 -10.55 -8.42
CA GLU A 207 -2.00 -12.01 -8.44
C GLU A 207 -2.16 -12.57 -7.04
N ALA A 208 -1.35 -12.10 -6.08
CA ALA A 208 -1.47 -12.48 -4.68
C ALA A 208 -2.61 -11.74 -3.96
N ALA A 209 -3.26 -10.78 -4.63
CA ALA A 209 -4.20 -9.82 -4.04
C ALA A 209 -3.63 -9.12 -2.80
N ARG A 210 -2.31 -8.92 -2.73
CA ARG A 210 -1.60 -8.33 -1.59
C ARG A 210 -1.31 -6.86 -1.86
N LEU A 211 -1.56 -6.02 -0.85
CA LEU A 211 -1.24 -4.61 -0.92
C LEU A 211 -0.04 -4.33 -0.02
N ARG A 212 1.05 -3.86 -0.63
CA ARG A 212 2.17 -3.26 0.08
C ARG A 212 1.97 -1.75 0.06
N THR A 213 1.94 -1.11 1.22
CA THR A 213 1.61 0.31 1.33
C THR A 213 2.85 1.10 1.70
N SER A 214 3.21 2.12 0.94
CA SER A 214 4.31 3.04 1.27
C SER A 214 3.74 4.45 1.45
N VAL A 215 3.56 4.88 2.69
CA VAL A 215 3.10 6.25 2.96
C VAL A 215 4.26 7.21 2.76
N PHE A 216 4.25 8.03 1.71
CA PHE A 216 5.18 9.15 1.59
C PHE A 216 4.54 10.39 2.20
N THR A 217 4.94 10.77 3.41
CA THR A 217 4.59 12.09 3.93
C THR A 217 5.42 13.12 3.16
N SER A 218 4.77 14.04 2.43
CA SER A 218 5.51 15.13 1.81
C SER A 218 5.89 16.18 2.85
N ALA A 219 6.93 16.96 2.54
CA ALA A 219 7.44 18.07 3.33
C ALA A 219 6.38 19.12 3.77
N ALA A 220 5.14 19.05 3.27
CA ALA A 220 4.03 19.91 3.71
C ALA A 220 3.51 19.57 5.13
N ALA A 221 3.71 18.33 5.62
CA ALA A 221 3.33 17.97 6.99
C ALA A 221 4.27 18.62 8.03
N LYS A 222 5.59 18.60 7.73
CA LYS A 222 6.69 19.30 8.42
C LYS A 222 7.85 19.45 7.44
N PRO A 223 8.37 20.67 7.17
CA PRO A 223 9.51 20.85 6.29
C PRO A 223 10.71 20.03 6.79
N GLY A 224 11.28 19.20 5.91
CA GLY A 224 12.51 18.46 6.19
C GLY A 224 12.34 17.18 7.00
N LYS A 225 11.16 16.55 7.07
CA LYS A 225 11.03 15.14 7.49
C LYS A 225 10.23 14.38 6.44
N ASP A 226 10.89 13.50 5.68
CA ASP A 226 10.22 12.52 4.84
C ASP A 226 10.32 11.17 5.53
N GLY A 227 9.28 10.36 5.46
CA GLY A 227 9.29 9.02 6.00
C GLY A 227 8.43 8.12 5.14
N THR A 228 8.87 6.88 4.97
CA THR A 228 8.09 5.82 4.34
C THR A 228 7.83 4.74 5.37
N THR A 229 6.56 4.47 5.68
CA THR A 229 6.17 3.26 6.40
C THR A 229 5.64 2.25 5.40
N LEU A 230 6.27 1.08 5.36
CA LEU A 230 5.96 -0.06 4.52
C LEU A 230 5.53 -1.25 5.36
N VAL A 231 4.35 -1.82 5.10
CA VAL A 231 4.08 -3.19 5.52
C VAL A 231 4.75 -4.12 4.51
N GLU A 232 5.87 -4.70 4.90
CA GLU A 232 6.69 -5.56 4.05
C GLU A 232 6.06 -6.95 3.92
N LYS A 233 5.53 -7.48 5.03
CA LYS A 233 4.97 -8.83 5.11
C LYS A 233 3.77 -8.87 6.03
N ALA A 234 2.73 -9.58 5.64
CA ALA A 234 1.57 -9.89 6.47
C ALA A 234 0.99 -11.26 6.07
N GLU A 235 1.05 -12.24 6.98
CA GLU A 235 0.65 -13.63 6.69
C GLU A 235 0.39 -14.43 7.97
N TRP A 236 -0.26 -15.58 7.83
CA TRP A 236 -0.35 -16.54 8.94
C TRP A 236 0.94 -17.34 9.10
N THR A 237 1.32 -17.61 10.35
CA THR A 237 2.47 -18.45 10.70
C THR A 237 2.21 -19.21 11.99
N ASP A 238 2.85 -20.37 12.14
CA ASP A 238 2.91 -21.11 13.41
C ASP A 238 4.17 -20.77 14.22
N ASP A 239 5.09 -19.99 13.63
CA ASP A 239 6.37 -19.65 14.23
C ASP A 239 6.27 -18.37 15.07
N LEU A 240 6.41 -18.53 16.38
CA LEU A 240 6.76 -17.46 17.29
C LEU A 240 8.23 -17.65 17.72
N PRO A 241 9.15 -16.73 17.35
CA PRO A 241 10.51 -16.78 17.85
C PRO A 241 10.52 -16.76 19.38
N LYS A 242 11.59 -17.29 20.00
CA LYS A 242 11.68 -17.37 21.48
C LYS A 242 11.32 -16.04 22.13
N ALA A 243 10.16 -16.03 22.78
CA ALA A 243 9.67 -14.88 23.51
C ALA A 243 10.31 -14.84 24.91
N ILE A 244 10.65 -13.64 25.36
CA ILE A 244 10.94 -13.39 26.76
C ILE A 244 9.65 -12.91 27.41
N ARG A 245 9.31 -13.55 28.53
CA ARG A 245 8.16 -13.18 29.38
C ARG A 245 8.44 -11.92 30.18
#